data_AF-A0A409VJ46-F1
#
_entry.id   AF-A0A409VJ46-F1
#
_cell.length_a   1.000
_cell.length_b   1.000
_cell.length_c   1.000
_cell.angle_alpha   90.00
_cell.angle_beta   90.00
_cell.angle_gamma   90.00
#
_symmetry.space_group_name_H-M   'P 1'
#
loop_
_entity.id
_entity.type
_entity.pdbx_description
1 polymer ?
#
loop_
_entity_poly.entity_id
_entity_poly.type
_entity_poly.pdbx_seq_one_letter_code
_entity_poly.pdbx_strand_id
1 'polypeptide(L)'
;MAQPTPVAPDSPRSEQTPPPPGIQGDLEQELMGLANSLYNLGVTVINDTTRDLQGGQKPVGSRVNDVVSNLANLDDIAQHLTAMIPMQVLADIDNSRNPMLLTKERLERAATENQFMNGKIAAINSYRRYLDEAIAENFPELEPVLKEKAVESSPPK
;
A
#
# COMPACT_ATOMS: atom_id res chain seq x y z
N MET A 1 -15.68 9.96 -40.42
CA MET A 1 -14.27 9.61 -40.14
C MET A 1 -13.98 10.08 -38.72
N ALA A 2 -14.03 9.17 -37.76
CA ALA A 2 -13.86 9.50 -36.34
C ALA A 2 -12.36 9.70 -36.05
N GLN A 3 -12.00 10.84 -35.47
CA GLN A 3 -10.64 11.10 -35.02
C GLN A 3 -10.31 10.20 -33.81
N PRO A 4 -9.09 9.64 -33.74
CA PRO A 4 -8.68 8.84 -32.60
C PRO A 4 -8.47 9.77 -31.38
N THR A 5 -9.08 9.42 -30.26
CA THR A 5 -8.87 10.06 -28.96
C THR A 5 -7.38 10.05 -28.59
N PRO A 6 -6.82 11.15 -28.07
CA PRO A 6 -5.43 11.18 -27.64
C PRO A 6 -5.26 10.27 -26.43
N VAL A 7 -4.33 9.32 -26.54
CA VAL A 7 -3.90 8.45 -25.45
C VAL A 7 -3.38 9.34 -24.31
N ALA A 8 -3.92 9.14 -23.10
CA ALA A 8 -3.44 9.83 -21.91
C ALA A 8 -1.92 9.59 -21.76
N PRO A 9 -1.11 10.63 -21.50
CA PRO A 9 0.32 10.49 -21.34
C PRO A 9 0.59 10.02 -19.90
N ASP A 10 0.28 8.76 -19.59
CA ASP A 10 0.35 8.29 -18.21
C ASP A 10 1.17 7.01 -18.08
N SER A 11 2.44 7.20 -17.70
CA SER A 11 3.19 6.45 -16.69
C SER A 11 4.68 6.53 -17.02
N PRO A 12 5.48 7.35 -16.32
CA PRO A 12 6.91 7.10 -16.28
C PRO A 12 7.11 5.77 -15.55
N ARG A 13 7.52 4.74 -16.30
CA ARG A 13 8.07 3.51 -15.74
C ARG A 13 9.29 3.87 -14.87
N SER A 14 9.14 3.64 -13.58
CA SER A 14 10.14 3.16 -12.62
C SER A 14 11.61 3.40 -12.95
N GLU A 15 12.17 4.58 -12.68
CA GLU A 15 13.56 4.73 -12.20
C GLU A 15 13.62 5.94 -11.26
N GLN A 16 13.88 5.68 -9.97
CA GLN A 16 14.14 6.65 -8.90
C GLN A 16 13.01 7.64 -8.59
N THR A 17 12.01 7.17 -7.85
CA THR A 17 11.30 8.08 -6.95
C THR A 17 12.36 8.62 -5.98
N PRO A 18 12.56 9.95 -5.86
CA PRO A 18 13.47 10.49 -4.87
C PRO A 18 13.08 9.97 -3.48
N PRO A 19 14.05 9.76 -2.56
CA PRO A 19 13.75 9.28 -1.23
C PRO A 19 12.67 10.18 -0.62
N PRO A 20 11.63 9.59 0.00
CA PRO A 20 10.50 10.33 0.50
C PRO A 20 10.98 11.40 1.49
N PRO A 21 10.52 12.66 1.39
CA PRO A 21 11.00 13.71 2.29
C PRO A 21 10.63 13.41 3.75
N GLY A 22 11.50 13.81 4.66
CA GLY A 22 11.32 13.63 6.11
C GLY A 22 11.79 12.27 6.61
N ILE A 23 11.23 11.83 7.74
CA ILE A 23 11.71 10.67 8.51
C ILE A 23 11.82 9.37 7.71
N GLN A 24 11.03 9.20 6.66
CA GLN A 24 11.07 8.00 5.80
C GLN A 24 12.28 7.99 4.87
N GLY A 25 12.70 9.15 4.35
CA GLY A 25 13.91 9.26 3.55
C GLY A 25 15.16 9.12 4.40
N ASP A 26 15.14 9.70 5.61
CA ASP A 26 16.22 9.53 6.59
C ASP A 26 16.37 8.04 6.96
N LEU A 27 15.26 7.34 7.19
CA LEU A 27 15.24 5.89 7.40
C LEU A 27 15.81 5.11 6.21
N GLU A 28 15.40 5.43 4.98
CA GLU A 28 15.89 4.77 3.77
C GLU A 28 17.41 4.95 3.61
N GLN A 29 17.90 6.16 3.88
CA GLN A 29 19.33 6.48 3.80
C GLN A 29 20.14 5.75 4.86
N GLU A 30 19.67 5.69 6.11
CA GLU A 30 20.32 4.94 7.19
C GLU A 30 20.29 3.42 6.93
N LEU A 31 19.19 2.86 6.42
CA LEU A 31 19.11 1.45 6.02
C LEU A 31 20.13 1.11 4.92
N MET A 32 20.26 1.98 3.91
CA MET A 32 21.27 1.82 2.86
C MET A 32 22.69 1.95 3.42
N GLY A 33 22.90 2.89 4.34
CA GLY A 33 24.15 3.06 5.09
C GLY A 33 24.53 1.80 5.86
N LEU A 34 23.59 1.21 6.60
CA LEU A 34 23.79 -0.05 7.32
C LEU A 34 24.16 -1.20 6.38
N ALA A 35 23.45 -1.36 5.27
CA ALA A 35 23.76 -2.40 4.28
C ALA A 35 25.20 -2.27 3.75
N ASN A 36 25.64 -1.04 3.45
CA ASN A 36 27.01 -0.77 3.04
C ASN A 36 28.03 -1.07 4.15
N SER A 37 27.75 -0.69 5.40
CA SER A 37 28.61 -1.00 6.56
C SER A 37 28.76 -2.51 6.77
N LEU A 38 27.67 -3.28 6.66
CA LEU A 38 27.69 -4.74 6.75
C LEU A 38 28.50 -5.38 5.62
N TYR A 39 28.33 -4.89 4.39
CA TYR A 39 29.13 -5.34 3.24
C TYR A 39 30.62 -5.06 3.44
N ASN A 40 30.97 -3.84 3.86
CA ASN A 40 32.35 -3.43 4.13
C ASN A 40 32.97 -4.25 5.26
N LEU A 41 32.22 -4.53 6.33
CA LEU A 41 32.64 -5.43 7.40
C LEU A 41 32.94 -6.83 6.84
N GLY A 42 32.04 -7.41 6.04
CA GLY A 42 32.24 -8.71 5.41
C GLY A 42 33.52 -8.79 4.59
N VAL A 43 33.76 -7.79 3.71
CA VAL A 43 35.00 -7.69 2.92
C VAL A 43 36.23 -7.54 3.81
N THR A 44 36.14 -6.75 4.88
CA THR A 44 37.27 -6.52 5.81
C THR A 44 37.63 -7.80 6.56
N VAL A 45 36.64 -8.58 7.01
CA VAL A 45 36.87 -9.87 7.69
C VAL A 45 37.56 -10.87 6.76
N ILE A 46 37.14 -10.94 5.49
CA ILE A 46 37.79 -11.81 4.49
C ILE A 46 39.26 -11.39 4.28
N ASN A 47 39.54 -10.09 4.20
CA ASN A 47 40.91 -9.59 4.03
C ASN A 47 41.79 -9.81 5.27
N ASP A 48 41.23 -9.67 6.48
CA ASP A 48 41.94 -9.83 7.76
C ASP A 48 42.19 -11.29 8.16
N THR A 49 41.46 -12.23 7.55
CA THR A 49 41.65 -13.69 7.71
C THR A 49 42.58 -14.27 6.65
N THR A 50 42.72 -13.62 5.50
CA THR A 50 43.59 -14.07 4.39
C THR A 50 44.99 -13.45 4.44
N ARG A 51 45.22 -12.40 5.24
CA ARG A 51 46.54 -11.77 5.40
C ARG A 51 46.99 -11.80 6.86
N ASP A 52 48.15 -12.42 7.12
CA ASP A 52 48.85 -12.29 8.40
C ASP A 52 49.43 -10.87 8.50
N LEU A 53 48.62 -9.92 8.97
CA LEU A 53 49.05 -8.57 9.28
C LEU A 53 49.99 -8.62 10.50
N GLN A 54 51.29 -8.80 10.25
CA GLN A 54 52.33 -8.71 11.27
C GLN A 54 52.38 -7.28 11.83
N GLY A 55 51.84 -7.09 13.03
CA GLY A 55 52.06 -5.90 13.86
C GLY A 55 51.07 -4.73 13.71
N GLY A 56 50.03 -4.84 12.88
CA GLY A 56 48.98 -3.81 12.74
C GLY A 56 47.67 -4.18 13.45
N GLN A 57 47.01 -3.22 14.10
CA GLN A 57 45.64 -3.42 14.61
C GLN A 57 44.70 -3.79 13.45
N LYS A 58 43.97 -4.89 13.60
CA LYS A 58 43.03 -5.39 12.59
C LYS A 58 41.86 -4.39 12.42
N PRO A 59 41.59 -3.86 11.22
CA PRO A 59 40.56 -2.84 10.98
C PRO A 59 39.12 -3.33 11.23
N VAL A 60 38.89 -4.65 11.38
CA VAL A 60 37.58 -5.22 11.72
C VAL A 60 36.93 -4.56 12.93
N GLY A 61 37.69 -4.23 13.98
CA GLY A 61 37.13 -3.59 15.18
C GLY A 61 36.45 -2.25 14.88
N SER A 62 37.06 -1.43 14.02
CA SER A 62 36.45 -0.18 13.57
C SER A 62 35.19 -0.42 12.75
N ARG A 63 35.18 -1.43 11.88
CA ARG A 63 34.01 -1.75 11.04
C ARG A 63 32.83 -2.28 11.83
N VAL A 64 33.08 -3.03 12.91
CA VAL A 64 32.04 -3.45 13.84
C VAL A 64 31.43 -2.22 14.52
N ASN A 65 32.25 -1.26 14.96
CA ASN A 65 31.74 -0.03 15.56
C ASN A 65 30.89 0.80 14.58
N ASP A 66 31.27 0.86 13.30
CA ASP A 66 30.46 1.52 12.25
C ASP A 66 29.06 0.88 12.16
N VAL A 67 28.98 -0.46 12.15
CA VAL A 67 27.68 -1.19 12.12
C VAL A 67 26.86 -0.94 13.39
N VAL A 68 27.50 -0.98 14.57
CA VAL A 68 26.83 -0.71 15.85
C VAL A 68 26.26 0.71 15.89
N SER A 69 27.01 1.69 15.39
CA SER A 69 26.54 3.08 15.30
C SER A 69 25.33 3.21 14.38
N ASN A 70 25.34 2.57 13.21
CA ASN A 70 24.21 2.60 12.28
C ASN A 70 22.96 1.93 12.87
N LEU A 71 23.12 0.81 13.60
CA LEU A 71 22.01 0.15 14.30
C LEU A 71 21.42 1.03 15.41
N ALA A 72 22.26 1.75 16.16
CA ALA A 72 21.80 2.67 17.20
C ALA A 72 20.99 3.84 16.61
N ASN A 73 21.44 4.40 15.49
CA ASN A 73 20.72 5.47 14.78
C ASN A 73 19.36 4.96 14.25
N LEU A 74 19.31 3.74 13.72
CA LEU A 74 18.05 3.14 13.24
C LEU A 74 17.03 2.92 14.37
N ASP A 75 17.48 2.53 15.57
CA ASP A 75 16.61 2.37 16.73
C ASP A 75 15.99 3.71 17.16
N ASP A 76 16.76 4.80 17.11
CA ASP A 76 16.25 6.16 17.40
C ASP A 76 15.23 6.62 16.35
N ILE A 77 15.51 6.42 15.06
CA ILE A 77 14.55 6.73 13.99
C ILE A 77 13.27 5.91 14.15
N ALA A 78 13.38 4.64 14.53
CA ALA A 78 12.24 3.74 14.69
C ALA A 78 11.21 4.25 15.73
N GLN A 79 11.66 4.94 16.78
CA GLN A 79 10.78 5.52 17.81
C GLN A 79 9.85 6.62 17.27
N HIS A 80 10.22 7.24 16.14
CA HIS A 80 9.50 8.34 15.52
C HIS A 80 8.59 7.88 14.37
N LEU A 81 8.64 6.60 13.99
CA LEU A 81 7.80 6.03 12.93
C LEU A 81 6.39 5.73 13.43
N THR A 82 5.39 6.35 12.81
CA THR A 82 3.96 6.12 13.10
C THR A 82 3.27 5.22 12.09
N ALA A 83 4.00 4.72 11.09
CA ALA A 83 3.43 3.93 10.01
C ALA A 83 2.97 2.55 10.51
N MET A 84 1.70 2.24 10.32
CA MET A 84 1.14 0.93 10.63
C MET A 84 1.34 -0.01 9.43
N ILE A 85 2.02 -1.14 9.66
CA ILE A 85 2.30 -2.13 8.62
C ILE A 85 1.36 -3.32 8.79
N PRO A 86 0.55 -3.69 7.78
CA PRO A 86 -0.29 -4.89 7.84
C PRO A 86 0.57 -6.15 7.98
N MET A 87 0.16 -7.10 8.84
CA MET A 87 0.87 -8.37 9.03
C MET A 87 1.08 -9.16 7.74
N GLN A 88 0.16 -9.04 6.77
CA GLN A 88 0.31 -9.69 5.46
C GLN A 88 1.51 -9.16 4.68
N VAL A 89 1.85 -7.87 4.80
CA VAL A 89 3.05 -7.29 4.16
C VAL A 89 4.31 -7.95 4.71
N LEU A 90 4.37 -8.16 6.04
CA LEU A 90 5.49 -8.85 6.68
C LEU A 90 5.59 -10.29 6.20
N ALA A 91 4.46 -11.01 6.17
CA ALA A 91 4.41 -12.38 5.66
C ALA A 91 4.83 -12.47 4.18
N ASP A 92 4.46 -11.50 3.34
CA ASP A 92 4.87 -11.47 1.94
C ASP A 92 6.39 -11.27 1.83
N ILE A 93 6.98 -10.37 2.61
CA ILE A 93 8.44 -10.16 2.67
C ILE A 93 9.17 -11.44 3.10
N ASP A 94 8.72 -12.08 4.19
CA ASP A 94 9.32 -13.32 4.70
C ASP A 94 9.29 -14.45 3.66
N ASN A 95 8.24 -14.49 2.83
CA ASN A 95 8.09 -15.46 1.75
C ASN A 95 8.69 -14.99 0.41
N SER A 96 9.49 -13.92 0.40
CA SER A 96 10.10 -13.34 -0.81
C SER A 96 9.07 -12.99 -1.91
N ARG A 97 7.85 -12.63 -1.50
CA ARG A 97 6.80 -12.11 -2.37
C ARG A 97 6.84 -10.59 -2.40
N ASN A 98 6.42 -10.02 -3.52
CA ASN A 98 6.35 -8.57 -3.66
C ASN A 98 5.21 -8.00 -2.79
N PRO A 99 5.49 -7.18 -1.77
CA PRO A 99 4.46 -6.63 -0.89
C PRO A 99 3.46 -5.71 -1.59
N MET A 100 3.79 -5.17 -2.77
CA MET A 100 2.87 -4.37 -3.59
C MET A 100 1.69 -5.18 -4.14
N LEU A 101 1.81 -6.52 -4.17
CA LEU A 101 0.72 -7.38 -4.59
C LEU A 101 -0.49 -7.22 -3.66
N LEU A 102 -0.27 -7.09 -2.34
CA LEU A 102 -1.33 -6.85 -1.39
C LEU A 102 -2.11 -5.58 -1.72
N THR A 103 -1.41 -4.47 -1.98
CA THR A 103 -2.04 -3.20 -2.34
C THR A 103 -2.89 -3.34 -3.60
N LYS A 104 -2.35 -4.01 -4.62
CA LYS A 104 -3.08 -4.29 -5.86
C LYS A 104 -4.35 -5.10 -5.61
N GLU A 105 -4.24 -6.23 -4.91
CA GLU A 105 -5.39 -7.11 -4.62
C GLU A 105 -6.47 -6.39 -3.81
N ARG A 106 -6.09 -5.58 -2.82
CA ARG A 106 -7.03 -4.80 -2.01
C ARG A 106 -7.76 -3.76 -2.84
N LEU A 107 -7.05 -3.07 -3.74
CA LEU A 107 -7.65 -2.07 -4.63
C LEU A 107 -8.63 -2.73 -5.62
N GLU A 108 -8.23 -3.81 -6.27
CA GLU A 108 -9.07 -4.56 -7.22
C GLU A 108 -10.32 -5.13 -6.54
N ARG A 109 -10.15 -5.69 -5.33
CA ARG A 109 -11.25 -6.20 -4.52
C ARG A 109 -12.19 -5.08 -4.10
N ALA A 110 -11.68 -3.95 -3.62
CA ALA A 110 -12.51 -2.81 -3.22
C ALA A 110 -13.34 -2.27 -4.40
N ALA A 111 -12.74 -2.17 -5.59
CA ALA A 111 -13.45 -1.74 -6.80
C ALA A 111 -14.56 -2.74 -7.18
N THR A 112 -14.25 -4.04 -7.15
CA THR A 112 -15.19 -5.11 -7.48
C THR A 112 -16.35 -5.16 -6.48
N GLU A 113 -16.07 -5.09 -5.18
CA GLU A 113 -17.07 -5.08 -4.12
C GLU A 113 -17.97 -3.83 -4.23
N ASN A 114 -17.40 -2.66 -4.53
CA ASN A 114 -18.17 -1.43 -4.74
C ASN A 114 -19.13 -1.56 -5.93
N GLN A 115 -18.64 -2.03 -7.09
CA GLN A 115 -19.50 -2.26 -8.26
C GLN A 115 -20.61 -3.28 -7.98
N PHE A 116 -20.27 -4.37 -7.30
CA PHE A 116 -21.23 -5.39 -6.91
C PHE A 116 -22.31 -4.86 -5.96
N MET A 117 -21.92 -4.05 -4.97
CA MET A 117 -22.86 -3.41 -4.06
C MET A 117 -23.77 -2.41 -4.78
N ASN A 118 -23.24 -1.61 -5.70
CA ASN A 118 -24.05 -0.72 -6.53
C ASN A 118 -25.06 -1.50 -7.39
N GLY A 119 -24.64 -2.64 -7.95
CA GLY A 119 -25.54 -3.54 -8.68
C GLY A 119 -26.67 -4.08 -7.80
N LYS A 120 -26.38 -4.47 -6.56
CA LYS A 120 -27.41 -4.90 -5.59
C LYS A 120 -28.39 -3.79 -5.26
N ILE A 121 -27.90 -2.57 -5.00
CA ILE A 121 -28.75 -1.40 -4.73
C ILE A 121 -29.66 -1.13 -5.92
N ALA A 122 -29.13 -1.14 -7.14
CA ALA A 122 -29.90 -0.94 -8.36
C ALA A 122 -30.98 -2.03 -8.57
N ALA A 123 -30.65 -3.29 -8.27
CA ALA A 123 -31.59 -4.41 -8.35
C ALA A 123 -32.73 -4.28 -7.32
N ILE A 124 -32.41 -3.92 -6.07
CA ILE A 124 -33.42 -3.68 -5.02
C ILE A 124 -34.33 -2.50 -5.39
N ASN A 125 -33.76 -1.40 -5.89
CA ASN A 125 -34.55 -0.25 -6.34
C ASN A 125 -35.48 -0.62 -7.50
N SER A 126 -34.98 -1.40 -8.46
CA SER A 126 -35.79 -1.89 -9.58
C SER A 126 -36.91 -2.82 -9.12
N TYR A 127 -36.60 -3.76 -8.21
CA TYR A 127 -37.58 -4.65 -7.62
C TYR A 127 -38.67 -3.88 -6.87
N ARG A 128 -38.30 -2.91 -6.03
CA ARG A 128 -39.25 -2.04 -5.33
C ARG A 128 -40.16 -1.32 -6.33
N ARG A 129 -39.60 -0.76 -7.39
CA ARG A 129 -40.39 -0.08 -8.43
C ARG A 129 -41.40 -1.03 -9.08
N TYR A 130 -40.98 -2.23 -9.49
CA TYR A 130 -41.89 -3.20 -10.10
C TYR A 130 -42.96 -3.68 -9.12
N LEU A 131 -42.62 -3.82 -7.84
CA LEU A 131 -43.58 -4.17 -6.80
C LEU A 131 -44.61 -3.04 -6.61
N ASP A 132 -44.15 -1.79 -6.53
CA ASP A 132 -45.04 -0.62 -6.38
C ASP A 132 -45.98 -0.49 -7.60
N GLU A 133 -45.45 -0.71 -8.83
CA GLU A 133 -46.25 -0.75 -10.08
C GLU A 133 -47.32 -1.86 -10.04
N ALA A 134 -46.94 -3.08 -9.65
CA ALA A 134 -47.87 -4.21 -9.57
C ALA A 134 -48.94 -4.03 -8.47
N ILE A 135 -48.57 -3.43 -7.33
CA ILE A 135 -49.54 -3.12 -6.27
C ILE A 135 -50.53 -2.05 -6.76
N ALA A 136 -50.07 -0.99 -7.43
CA ALA A 136 -50.96 0.05 -7.94
C ALA A 136 -51.94 -0.49 -9.01
N GLU A 137 -51.50 -1.43 -9.85
CA GLU A 137 -52.37 -2.08 -10.84
C GLU A 137 -53.47 -2.94 -10.20
N ASN A 138 -53.12 -3.72 -9.17
CA ASN A 138 -54.05 -4.66 -8.53
C ASN A 138 -54.87 -4.05 -7.38
N PHE A 139 -54.39 -2.95 -6.78
CA PHE A 139 -54.99 -2.27 -5.63
C PHE A 139 -54.91 -0.73 -5.79
N PRO A 140 -55.73 -0.13 -6.66
CA PRO A 140 -55.64 1.29 -7.02
C PRO A 140 -55.80 2.24 -5.82
N GLU A 141 -56.53 1.84 -4.78
CA GLU A 141 -56.73 2.61 -3.56
C GLU A 141 -55.44 2.84 -2.74
N LEU A 142 -54.40 2.01 -2.96
CA LEU A 142 -53.11 2.12 -2.28
C LEU A 142 -52.10 3.01 -3.02
N GLU A 143 -52.36 3.38 -4.28
CA GLU A 143 -51.51 4.24 -5.09
C GLU A 143 -51.08 5.57 -4.41
N PRO A 144 -51.96 6.33 -3.73
CA PRO A 144 -51.55 7.58 -3.08
C PRO A 144 -50.54 7.36 -1.94
N VAL A 145 -50.65 6.25 -1.19
CA VAL A 145 -49.76 5.91 -0.08
C VAL A 145 -48.37 5.51 -0.58
N LEU A 146 -48.30 4.80 -1.71
CA LEU A 146 -47.03 4.42 -2.35
C LEU A 146 -46.24 5.64 -2.83
N LYS A 147 -46.94 6.66 -3.37
CA LYS A 147 -46.32 7.92 -3.82
C LYS A 147 -45.75 8.75 -2.68
N GLU A 148 -46.44 8.80 -1.53
CA GLU A 148 -45.95 9.50 -0.33
C GLU A 148 -44.67 8.86 0.21
N LYS A 149 -44.62 7.53 0.29
CA LYS A 149 -43.47 6.78 0.80
C LYS A 149 -42.24 6.82 -0.12
N ALA A 150 -42.41 7.13 -1.41
CA ALA A 150 -41.30 7.33 -2.34
C ALA A 150 -40.54 8.63 -2.06
N VAL A 151 -41.26 9.71 -1.70
CA VAL A 151 -40.70 11.04 -1.42
C VAL A 151 -39.85 11.04 -0.15
N GLU A 152 -40.27 10.32 0.89
CA GLU A 152 -39.56 10.26 2.18
C GLU A 152 -38.26 9.43 2.12
N SER A 153 -38.16 8.49 1.18
CA SER A 153 -36.97 7.62 1.04
C SER A 153 -35.83 8.21 0.18
N SER A 154 -35.96 9.43 -0.33
CA SER A 154 -34.87 10.11 -1.04
C SER A 154 -33.86 10.69 -0.04
N PRO A 155 -32.55 10.43 -0.18
CA PRO A 155 -31.55 11.02 0.70
C PRO A 155 -31.57 12.56 0.57
N PRO A 156 -31.32 13.31 1.67
CA PRO A 156 -31.19 14.75 1.60
C PRO A 156 -30.01 15.11 0.69
N LYS A 157 -30.23 16.16 -0.11
CA LYS A 157 -29.33 16.64 -1.16
C LYS A 157 -28.02 17.20 -0.60
#